data_AF-A0A151N6Y9-F1
#
_entry.id   AF-A0A151N6Y9-F1
#
_cell.length_a   1.000
_cell.length_b   1.000
_cell.length_c   1.000
_cell.angle_alpha   90.00
_cell.angle_beta   90.00
_cell.angle_gamma   90.00
#
_symmetry.space_group_name_H-M   'P 1'
#
loop_
_entity.id
_entity.type
_entity.pdbx_description
1 polymer ?
#
loop_
_entity_poly.entity_id
_entity_poly.type
_entity_poly.pdbx_seq_one_letter_code
_entity_poly.pdbx_strand_id
1 'polypeptide(L)'
;MGRKTASFHYPGGGATYHGQAVNRALVEAVDHPDSDETEWRENIDIVMSWFSKEDFDFVTLYYGEPDRVGHRIGPETPERQAIIDQIDRTIGYLVEAIEKNGLKDKLNVIITSDHGMTTIKKKPQVQEILLSNYITFKDVKFDILDYGGFGMILPKVGKEEQIYQALKNAHPHLKVFKKEEFPEHFHYAKNERVLPILVYGDSGYSVNGRIIIYFNKGDHGFDNEGMDMKTIFRAFGPDFKKNYLAEPFDRAAYSQKTFKIEDLEQKLKNSDSLFLLDILQKTILHPLSMKYPPSVKYRRCFLAELIKKHESTAAEPLDELYEALADTLFKEESTHCYKSYLLPTGESITLSETVAIISQGTTGLVTWDAALYLAEWAIENSTVLNNRTVLELGSGIGLTGIVISKACNPKAYIFSDYHQCVLEQLKENIYLNGFVLESEDMNCTKMQSRDQTAKRVGFQGPKVAVAELDWESVTQEQLWELHPDVVIAADVVYDPEVTLSLIGVLQKLSASKANGKNPEIYIAFTIRNPDTYHLFQTELGKVGIGWHVIPTEKKNLFPYDTHSDITILQLLL
;
A
#
# COMPACT_ATOMS: atom_id res chain seq x y z
N MET A 1 21.10 21.70 -7.89
CA MET A 1 20.04 22.65 -8.31
C MET A 1 18.71 21.94 -8.12
N GLY A 2 17.70 22.60 -7.55
CA GLY A 2 16.40 21.97 -7.27
C GLY A 2 15.60 21.70 -8.55
N ARG A 3 14.70 20.70 -8.51
CA ARG A 3 13.77 20.40 -9.61
C ARG A 3 12.71 21.49 -9.73
N LYS A 4 12.43 21.96 -10.95
CA LYS A 4 11.41 22.96 -11.25
C LYS A 4 10.03 22.34 -11.34
N THR A 5 9.06 22.94 -10.68
CA THR A 5 7.68 22.47 -10.66
C THR A 5 6.73 23.54 -11.20
N ALA A 6 5.74 23.12 -11.98
CA ALA A 6 4.63 23.97 -12.38
C ALA A 6 3.28 23.33 -12.06
N SER A 7 2.26 24.17 -11.96
CA SER A 7 0.89 23.74 -11.79
C SER A 7 -0.03 24.48 -12.74
N PHE A 8 -0.84 23.72 -13.47
CA PHE A 8 -1.85 24.21 -14.39
C PHE A 8 -3.22 23.76 -13.86
N HIS A 9 -3.97 24.72 -13.31
CA HIS A 9 -5.32 24.60 -12.74
C HIS A 9 -5.48 23.65 -11.55
N TYR A 10 -4.43 22.92 -11.17
CA TYR A 10 -4.52 21.92 -10.11
C TYR A 10 -4.88 22.55 -8.75
N PRO A 11 -5.86 22.01 -8.00
CA PRO A 11 -6.23 22.50 -6.70
C PRO A 11 -5.04 22.60 -5.73
N GLY A 12 -4.85 23.77 -5.12
CA GLY A 12 -3.69 24.04 -4.26
C GLY A 12 -2.40 24.42 -4.99
N GLY A 13 -2.33 24.29 -6.32
CA GLY A 13 -1.15 24.65 -7.11
C GLY A 13 -0.76 26.13 -7.02
N GLY A 14 -1.73 27.01 -6.79
CA GLY A 14 -1.50 28.44 -6.55
C GLY A 14 -1.23 28.82 -5.08
N ALA A 15 -1.29 27.86 -4.16
CA ALA A 15 -1.07 28.12 -2.73
C ALA A 15 0.42 28.03 -2.36
N THR A 16 0.78 28.74 -1.29
CA THR A 16 2.10 28.63 -0.66
C THR A 16 1.99 27.71 0.54
N TYR A 17 2.75 26.62 0.54
CA TYR A 17 2.80 25.67 1.65
C TYR A 17 4.18 25.76 2.33
N HIS A 18 4.19 26.02 3.64
CA HIS A 18 5.44 26.18 4.41
C HIS A 18 6.41 27.21 3.79
N GLY A 19 5.87 28.32 3.26
CA GLY A 19 6.67 29.37 2.61
C GLY A 19 7.19 29.02 1.22
N GLN A 20 6.84 27.85 0.67
CA GLN A 20 7.23 27.41 -0.67
C GLN A 20 6.04 27.39 -1.62
N ALA A 21 6.25 27.90 -2.82
CA ALA A 21 5.32 27.82 -3.94
C ALA A 21 5.98 27.08 -5.10
N VAL A 22 5.16 26.55 -6.01
CA VAL A 22 5.66 26.03 -7.29
C VAL A 22 6.34 27.15 -8.09
N ASN A 23 7.28 26.80 -8.97
CA ASN A 23 7.99 27.79 -9.78
C ASN A 23 7.06 28.52 -10.77
N ARG A 24 5.94 27.89 -11.14
CA ARG A 24 4.89 28.50 -11.95
C ARG A 24 3.52 27.94 -11.60
N ALA A 25 2.53 28.80 -11.44
CA ALA A 25 1.14 28.39 -11.26
C ALA A 25 0.25 29.18 -12.22
N LEU A 26 -0.64 28.48 -12.92
CA LEU A 26 -1.82 29.04 -13.57
C LEU A 26 -3.03 28.56 -12.78
N VAL A 27 -3.76 29.50 -12.19
CA VAL A 27 -4.95 29.22 -11.39
C VAL A 27 -6.18 29.42 -12.28
N GLU A 28 -7.10 28.47 -12.21
CA GLU A 28 -8.34 28.52 -12.95
C GLU A 28 -9.20 29.72 -12.51
N ALA A 29 -9.79 30.42 -13.49
CA ALA A 29 -10.72 31.51 -13.21
C ALA A 29 -12.05 30.97 -12.67
N VAL A 30 -12.73 31.76 -11.84
CA VAL A 30 -14.00 31.36 -11.19
C VAL A 30 -15.11 31.02 -12.20
N ASP A 31 -15.06 31.60 -13.39
CA ASP A 31 -16.03 31.46 -14.48
C ASP A 31 -15.48 30.71 -15.71
N HIS A 32 -14.39 29.95 -15.53
CA HIS A 32 -13.74 29.20 -16.60
C HIS A 32 -14.69 28.20 -17.31
N PRO A 33 -14.69 28.15 -18.65
CA PRO A 33 -15.51 27.19 -19.40
C PRO A 33 -14.82 25.82 -19.45
N ASP A 34 -15.28 24.88 -18.62
CA ASP A 34 -14.57 23.59 -18.50
C ASP A 34 -14.62 22.68 -19.73
N SER A 35 -15.50 22.92 -20.72
CA SER A 35 -15.77 21.98 -21.81
C SER A 35 -15.21 22.39 -23.19
N ASP A 36 -14.26 23.31 -23.28
CA ASP A 36 -13.67 23.76 -24.55
C ASP A 36 -12.47 22.88 -24.96
N GLU A 37 -12.66 21.98 -25.94
CA GLU A 37 -11.58 21.12 -26.46
C GLU A 37 -10.41 21.92 -27.06
N THR A 38 -10.69 23.11 -27.61
CA THR A 38 -9.65 23.96 -28.21
C THR A 38 -8.71 24.47 -27.14
N GLU A 39 -9.26 25.00 -26.06
CA GLU A 39 -8.50 25.47 -24.90
C GLU A 39 -7.71 24.33 -24.26
N TRP A 40 -8.27 23.13 -24.13
CA TRP A 40 -7.52 21.99 -23.59
C TRP A 40 -6.29 21.65 -24.43
N ARG A 41 -6.38 21.74 -25.76
CA ARG A 41 -5.22 21.55 -26.66
C ARG A 41 -4.19 22.66 -26.50
N GLU A 42 -4.65 23.92 -26.37
CA GLU A 42 -3.76 25.06 -26.10
C GLU A 42 -3.04 24.91 -24.75
N ASN A 43 -3.73 24.43 -23.71
CA ASN A 43 -3.16 24.14 -22.40
C ASN A 43 -2.08 23.05 -22.47
N ILE A 44 -2.32 21.99 -23.26
CA ILE A 44 -1.31 20.96 -23.55
C ILE A 44 -0.08 21.58 -24.21
N ASP A 45 -0.26 22.43 -25.23
CA ASP A 45 0.86 23.07 -25.93
C ASP A 45 1.68 23.98 -25.01
N ILE A 46 1.01 24.71 -24.10
CA ILE A 46 1.68 25.50 -23.06
C ILE A 46 2.52 24.59 -22.16
N VAL A 47 1.95 23.50 -21.64
CA VAL A 47 2.67 22.55 -20.78
C VAL A 47 3.84 21.90 -21.51
N MET A 48 3.69 21.50 -22.78
CA MET A 48 4.79 20.98 -23.59
C MET A 48 5.90 22.01 -23.78
N SER A 49 5.56 23.30 -23.90
CA SER A 49 6.55 24.37 -23.98
C SER A 49 7.34 24.55 -22.68
N TRP A 50 6.71 24.35 -21.52
CA TRP A 50 7.39 24.38 -20.23
C TRP A 50 8.43 23.27 -20.11
N PHE A 51 8.10 22.05 -20.57
CA PHE A 51 9.07 20.96 -20.61
C PHE A 51 10.18 21.19 -21.63
N SER A 52 9.85 21.57 -22.85
CA SER A 52 10.80 21.60 -23.98
C SER A 52 11.66 22.85 -24.07
N LYS A 53 11.22 23.99 -23.50
CA LYS A 53 11.91 25.29 -23.63
C LYS A 53 12.38 25.87 -22.30
N GLU A 54 11.76 25.47 -21.20
CA GLU A 54 11.99 26.09 -19.88
C GLU A 54 12.51 25.10 -18.84
N ASP A 55 12.70 23.84 -19.23
CA ASP A 55 13.27 22.74 -18.43
C ASP A 55 12.53 22.55 -17.09
N PHE A 56 11.20 22.48 -17.12
CA PHE A 56 10.42 22.04 -15.96
C PHE A 56 10.54 20.52 -15.76
N ASP A 57 10.64 20.07 -14.50
CA ASP A 57 10.80 18.65 -14.16
C ASP A 57 9.45 17.98 -13.82
N PHE A 58 8.47 18.76 -13.36
CA PHE A 58 7.15 18.27 -12.98
C PHE A 58 6.09 19.32 -13.25
N VAL A 59 4.99 18.90 -13.90
CA VAL A 59 3.85 19.76 -14.19
C VAL A 59 2.56 19.02 -13.86
N THR A 60 1.66 19.64 -13.09
CA THR A 60 0.27 19.17 -12.97
C THR A 60 -0.60 19.87 -14.00
N LEU A 61 -1.55 19.15 -14.59
CA LEU A 61 -2.54 19.66 -15.53
C LEU A 61 -3.91 19.10 -15.14
N TYR A 62 -4.87 19.99 -14.92
CA TYR A 62 -6.20 19.67 -14.42
C TYR A 62 -7.28 20.15 -15.38
N TYR A 63 -8.36 19.37 -15.49
CA TYR A 63 -9.57 19.69 -16.24
C TYR A 63 -10.80 19.36 -15.36
N GLY A 64 -11.81 20.23 -15.36
CA GLY A 64 -13.05 20.05 -14.59
C GLY A 64 -14.06 19.08 -15.20
N GLU A 65 -13.82 18.59 -16.42
CA GLU A 65 -14.64 17.54 -17.05
C GLU A 65 -14.02 16.14 -16.84
N PRO A 66 -14.82 15.07 -16.74
CA PRO A 66 -16.26 14.99 -17.00
C PRO A 66 -17.13 15.24 -15.76
N ASP A 67 -16.58 15.81 -14.70
CA ASP A 67 -17.26 16.02 -13.42
C ASP A 67 -18.45 16.98 -13.56
N ARG A 68 -18.22 18.15 -14.15
CA ARG A 68 -19.25 19.19 -14.30
C ARG A 68 -20.46 18.72 -15.10
N VAL A 69 -20.25 18.06 -16.23
CA VAL A 69 -21.37 17.45 -16.98
C VAL A 69 -21.99 16.31 -16.18
N GLY A 70 -21.19 15.48 -15.50
CA GLY A 70 -21.68 14.45 -14.58
C GLY A 70 -22.67 15.00 -13.53
N HIS A 71 -22.34 16.10 -12.86
CA HIS A 71 -23.24 16.78 -11.91
C HIS A 71 -24.52 17.29 -12.58
N ARG A 72 -24.37 18.01 -13.70
CA ARG A 72 -25.48 18.72 -14.34
C ARG A 72 -26.57 17.78 -14.87
N ILE A 73 -26.17 16.69 -15.51
CA ILE A 73 -27.09 15.82 -16.26
C ILE A 73 -27.08 14.35 -15.83
N GLY A 74 -26.01 13.88 -15.17
CA GLY A 74 -25.91 12.51 -14.64
C GLY A 74 -24.81 11.68 -15.32
N PRO A 75 -24.24 10.67 -14.61
CA PRO A 75 -23.11 9.89 -15.09
C PRO A 75 -23.43 8.91 -16.23
N GLU A 76 -24.69 8.50 -16.37
CA GLU A 76 -25.14 7.49 -17.35
C GLU A 76 -25.89 8.14 -18.53
N THR A 77 -25.35 9.23 -19.07
CA THR A 77 -26.00 10.02 -20.12
C THR A 77 -25.17 10.07 -21.41
N PRO A 78 -25.82 10.08 -22.61
CA PRO A 78 -25.12 10.24 -23.89
C PRO A 78 -24.28 11.52 -23.97
N GLU A 79 -24.71 12.60 -23.32
CA GLU A 79 -23.99 13.86 -23.32
C GLU A 79 -22.71 13.79 -22.46
N ARG A 80 -22.70 13.05 -21.34
CA ARG A 80 -21.44 12.76 -20.63
C ARG A 80 -20.54 11.85 -21.46
N GLN A 81 -21.11 10.89 -22.18
CA GLN A 81 -20.34 10.06 -23.10
C GLN A 81 -19.66 10.89 -24.19
N ALA A 82 -20.34 11.90 -24.75
CA ALA A 82 -19.74 12.83 -25.71
C ALA A 82 -18.55 13.62 -25.13
N ILE A 83 -18.60 13.97 -23.85
CA ILE A 83 -17.47 14.61 -23.14
C ILE A 83 -16.32 13.63 -22.92
N ILE A 84 -16.62 12.36 -22.61
CA ILE A 84 -15.59 11.31 -22.54
C ILE A 84 -14.90 11.14 -23.90
N ASP A 85 -15.66 11.14 -25.00
CA ASP A 85 -15.10 11.09 -26.36
C ASP A 85 -14.21 12.32 -26.65
N GLN A 86 -14.57 13.49 -26.11
CA GLN A 86 -13.76 14.73 -26.20
C GLN A 86 -12.45 14.61 -25.42
N ILE A 87 -12.50 14.06 -24.22
CA ILE A 87 -11.31 13.81 -23.38
C ILE A 87 -10.38 12.81 -24.07
N ASP A 88 -10.93 11.73 -24.66
CA ASP A 88 -10.14 10.73 -25.39
C ASP A 88 -9.37 11.35 -26.57
N ARG A 89 -10.05 12.16 -27.41
CA ARG A 89 -9.39 12.91 -28.49
C ARG A 89 -8.30 13.85 -27.98
N THR A 90 -8.51 14.44 -26.81
CA THR A 90 -7.55 15.36 -26.18
C THR A 90 -6.33 14.62 -25.65
N ILE A 91 -6.51 13.41 -25.10
CA ILE A 91 -5.40 12.52 -24.73
C ILE A 91 -4.64 12.07 -25.98
N GLY A 92 -5.34 11.77 -27.09
CA GLY A 92 -4.71 11.52 -28.39
C GLY A 92 -3.81 12.69 -28.82
N TYR A 93 -4.32 13.93 -28.71
CA TYR A 93 -3.54 15.13 -28.99
C TYR A 93 -2.34 15.29 -28.04
N LEU A 94 -2.50 14.99 -26.75
CA LEU A 94 -1.37 15.01 -25.79
C LEU A 94 -0.22 14.12 -26.26
N VAL A 95 -0.52 12.90 -26.72
CA VAL A 95 0.50 11.98 -27.25
C VAL A 95 1.18 12.57 -28.48
N GLU A 96 0.42 13.12 -29.43
CA GLU A 96 0.98 13.79 -30.62
C GLU A 96 1.86 14.99 -30.24
N ALA A 97 1.42 15.81 -29.28
CA ALA A 97 2.14 16.99 -28.82
C ALA A 97 3.47 16.61 -28.12
N ILE A 98 3.49 15.52 -27.35
CA ILE A 98 4.70 14.97 -26.74
C ILE A 98 5.72 14.58 -27.82
N GLU A 99 5.28 13.88 -28.88
CA GLU A 99 6.16 13.49 -29.98
C GLU A 99 6.68 14.70 -30.75
N LYS A 100 5.80 15.64 -31.10
CA LYS A 100 6.14 16.88 -31.83
C LYS A 100 7.17 17.73 -31.10
N ASN A 101 7.16 17.72 -29.78
CA ASN A 101 8.12 18.45 -28.95
C ASN A 101 9.38 17.61 -28.59
N GLY A 102 9.54 16.42 -29.16
CA GLY A 102 10.72 15.57 -28.92
C GLY A 102 10.82 15.01 -27.50
N LEU A 103 9.67 14.87 -26.81
CA LEU A 103 9.59 14.45 -25.40
C LEU A 103 9.24 12.96 -25.23
N LYS A 104 8.98 12.23 -26.31
CA LYS A 104 8.53 10.83 -26.31
C LYS A 104 9.35 9.90 -25.40
N ASP A 105 10.66 10.00 -25.45
CA ASP A 105 11.57 9.11 -24.70
C ASP A 105 12.07 9.75 -23.38
N LYS A 106 11.47 10.88 -22.96
CA LYS A 106 11.93 11.68 -21.82
C LYS A 106 10.82 12.01 -20.82
N LEU A 107 9.56 12.01 -21.26
CA LEU A 107 8.44 12.42 -20.44
C LEU A 107 7.63 11.21 -19.95
N ASN A 108 7.44 11.13 -18.65
CA ASN A 108 6.50 10.23 -18.00
C ASN A 108 5.17 10.95 -17.76
N VAL A 109 4.06 10.31 -18.11
CA VAL A 109 2.72 10.86 -17.98
C VAL A 109 1.87 9.94 -17.11
N ILE A 110 1.15 10.53 -16.17
CA ILE A 110 0.14 9.86 -15.33
C ILE A 110 -1.20 10.55 -15.59
N ILE A 111 -2.20 9.76 -15.99
CA ILE A 111 -3.58 10.18 -16.16
C ILE A 111 -4.40 9.57 -15.02
N THR A 112 -5.10 10.40 -14.27
CA THR A 112 -5.90 9.96 -13.12
C THR A 112 -7.06 10.92 -12.82
N SER A 113 -8.03 10.51 -12.01
CA SER A 113 -9.19 11.33 -11.59
C SER A 113 -9.28 11.46 -10.08
N ASP A 114 -9.76 12.58 -9.55
CA ASP A 114 -9.98 12.80 -8.11
C ASP A 114 -10.93 11.79 -7.45
N HIS A 115 -12.07 11.54 -8.08
CA HIS A 115 -13.10 10.59 -7.65
C HIS A 115 -13.84 9.99 -8.86
N GLY A 116 -14.81 9.12 -8.57
CA GLY A 116 -15.84 8.71 -9.52
C GLY A 116 -17.11 9.57 -9.43
N MET A 117 -18.25 9.04 -9.85
CA MET A 117 -19.54 9.73 -9.92
C MET A 117 -20.70 8.71 -9.91
N THR A 118 -21.75 8.97 -9.13
CA THR A 118 -22.98 8.15 -9.11
C THR A 118 -24.21 8.99 -9.42
N THR A 119 -25.32 8.34 -9.79
CA THR A 119 -26.59 9.02 -10.09
C THR A 119 -27.35 9.36 -8.80
N ILE A 120 -27.80 10.61 -8.67
CA ILE A 120 -28.64 11.05 -7.54
C ILE A 120 -30.08 10.61 -7.73
N LYS A 121 -30.62 9.94 -6.70
CA LYS A 121 -32.01 9.49 -6.61
C LYS A 121 -32.89 10.62 -6.08
N LYS A 122 -34.00 10.91 -6.77
CA LYS A 122 -34.94 11.99 -6.40
C LYS A 122 -36.38 11.49 -6.37
N LYS A 123 -37.31 12.38 -6.03
CA LYS A 123 -38.75 12.13 -6.22
C LYS A 123 -39.11 12.03 -7.72
N PRO A 124 -40.10 11.20 -8.09
CA PRO A 124 -40.91 10.34 -7.22
C PRO A 124 -40.28 8.98 -6.90
N GLN A 125 -39.06 8.68 -7.39
CA GLN A 125 -38.46 7.36 -7.26
C GLN A 125 -38.10 6.99 -5.81
N VAL A 126 -37.67 7.97 -5.01
CA VAL A 126 -37.31 7.78 -3.61
C VAL A 126 -37.83 8.92 -2.72
N GLN A 127 -37.89 8.65 -1.42
CA GLN A 127 -37.98 9.70 -0.41
C GLN A 127 -36.59 10.30 -0.17
N GLU A 128 -36.47 11.61 -0.41
CA GLU A 128 -35.23 12.36 -0.20
C GLU A 128 -34.99 12.63 1.30
N ILE A 129 -33.71 12.66 1.71
CA ILE A 129 -33.32 12.93 3.09
C ILE A 129 -33.38 14.43 3.34
N LEU A 130 -34.28 14.86 4.23
CA LEU A 130 -34.44 16.24 4.67
C LEU A 130 -34.42 16.33 6.20
N LEU A 131 -33.32 16.83 6.77
CA LEU A 131 -33.05 16.81 8.21
C LEU A 131 -34.02 17.67 9.03
N SER A 132 -34.58 18.74 8.45
CA SER A 132 -35.59 19.58 9.12
C SER A 132 -36.89 18.85 9.47
N ASN A 133 -37.12 17.64 8.92
CA ASN A 133 -38.24 16.79 9.32
C ASN A 133 -38.01 16.12 10.68
N TYR A 134 -36.77 16.08 11.16
CA TYR A 134 -36.36 15.31 12.33
C TYR A 134 -35.75 16.18 13.44
N ILE A 135 -35.09 17.29 13.06
CA ILE A 135 -34.44 18.20 14.00
C ILE A 135 -34.87 19.66 13.79
N THR A 136 -34.70 20.49 14.83
CA THR A 136 -34.81 21.94 14.71
C THR A 136 -33.43 22.58 14.52
N PHE A 137 -33.25 23.31 13.42
CA PHE A 137 -32.01 24.06 13.17
C PHE A 137 -31.79 25.22 14.15
N LYS A 138 -32.75 25.52 15.03
CA LYS A 138 -32.52 26.43 16.17
C LYS A 138 -31.52 25.87 17.18
N ASP A 139 -31.36 24.55 17.25
CA ASP A 139 -30.42 23.85 18.14
C ASP A 139 -29.05 23.61 17.47
N VAL A 140 -28.91 23.95 16.19
CA VAL A 140 -27.66 23.84 15.42
C VAL A 140 -26.93 25.19 15.46
N LYS A 141 -25.62 25.16 15.73
CA LYS A 141 -24.74 26.33 15.74
C LYS A 141 -24.13 26.59 14.36
N PHE A 142 -23.69 25.53 13.70
CA PHE A 142 -23.10 25.57 12.35
C PHE A 142 -23.33 24.21 11.68
N ASP A 143 -23.44 24.19 10.37
CA ASP A 143 -23.62 22.97 9.59
C ASP A 143 -22.96 23.09 8.21
N ILE A 144 -22.47 21.96 7.71
CA ILE A 144 -22.09 21.74 6.32
C ILE A 144 -23.03 20.66 5.81
N LEU A 145 -24.12 21.10 5.19
CA LEU A 145 -25.19 20.29 4.61
C LEU A 145 -25.53 20.86 3.23
N ASP A 146 -26.33 20.15 2.44
CA ASP A 146 -26.76 20.57 1.10
C ASP A 146 -25.65 20.52 0.03
N TYR A 147 -24.55 19.81 0.29
CA TYR A 147 -23.40 19.61 -0.62
C TYR A 147 -23.25 18.14 -1.06
N GLY A 148 -24.37 17.44 -1.25
CA GLY A 148 -24.38 16.07 -1.76
C GLY A 148 -24.63 14.99 -0.70
N GLY A 149 -23.91 13.88 -0.81
CA GLY A 149 -24.14 12.67 0.02
C GLY A 149 -23.62 12.75 1.45
N PHE A 150 -22.80 13.75 1.79
CA PHE A 150 -22.12 13.87 3.07
C PHE A 150 -22.46 15.18 3.78
N GLY A 151 -22.45 15.16 5.12
CA GLY A 151 -22.71 16.34 5.93
C GLY A 151 -22.12 16.30 7.33
N MET A 152 -21.99 17.47 7.93
CA MET A 152 -21.47 17.65 9.28
C MET A 152 -22.28 18.69 10.04
N ILE A 153 -22.51 18.46 11.33
CA ILE A 153 -23.33 19.33 12.17
C ILE A 153 -22.55 19.67 13.45
N LEU A 154 -22.50 20.96 13.77
CA LEU A 154 -22.05 21.50 15.05
C LEU A 154 -23.28 21.92 15.89
N PRO A 155 -23.64 21.14 16.91
CA PRO A 155 -24.71 21.50 17.85
C PRO A 155 -24.40 22.74 18.68
N LYS A 156 -25.44 23.38 19.21
CA LYS A 156 -25.29 24.31 20.34
C LYS A 156 -24.92 23.54 21.61
N VAL A 157 -24.32 24.25 22.56
CA VAL A 157 -23.89 23.66 23.85
C VAL A 157 -25.07 22.93 24.51
N GLY A 158 -24.86 21.67 24.87
CA GLY A 158 -25.86 20.80 25.51
C GLY A 158 -26.92 20.20 24.56
N LYS A 159 -26.82 20.42 23.24
CA LYS A 159 -27.80 19.91 22.25
C LYS A 159 -27.33 18.72 21.44
N GLU A 160 -26.07 18.32 21.57
CA GLU A 160 -25.48 17.25 20.77
C GLU A 160 -26.21 15.92 20.89
N GLU A 161 -26.40 15.41 22.11
CA GLU A 161 -27.10 14.12 22.32
C GLU A 161 -28.53 14.15 21.79
N GLN A 162 -29.24 15.27 21.99
CA GLN A 162 -30.60 15.46 21.50
C GLN A 162 -30.66 15.37 19.96
N ILE A 163 -29.75 16.04 19.26
CA ILE A 163 -29.69 16.03 17.79
C ILE A 163 -29.28 14.65 17.28
N TYR A 164 -28.26 14.04 17.89
CA TYR A 164 -27.78 12.71 17.50
C TYR A 164 -28.88 11.65 17.60
N GLN A 165 -29.59 11.57 18.72
CA GLN A 165 -30.66 10.59 18.92
C GLN A 165 -31.84 10.82 17.97
N ALA A 166 -32.16 12.08 17.67
CA ALA A 166 -33.21 12.40 16.70
C ALA A 166 -32.86 11.96 15.27
N LEU A 167 -31.57 11.90 14.91
CA LEU A 167 -31.11 11.57 13.56
C LEU A 167 -30.74 10.09 13.37
N LYS A 168 -30.22 9.40 14.40
CA LYS A 168 -29.58 8.07 14.30
C LYS A 168 -30.36 7.01 13.52
N ASN A 169 -31.70 7.05 13.58
CA ASN A 169 -32.59 6.14 12.86
C ASN A 169 -33.71 6.88 12.12
N ALA A 170 -33.47 8.15 11.76
CA ALA A 170 -34.48 9.02 11.16
C ALA A 170 -34.90 8.60 9.74
N HIS A 171 -33.97 8.00 8.99
CA HIS A 171 -34.19 7.59 7.60
C HIS A 171 -33.40 6.32 7.29
N PRO A 172 -33.95 5.34 6.55
CA PRO A 172 -33.29 4.05 6.30
C PRO A 172 -31.97 4.15 5.52
N HIS A 173 -31.81 5.22 4.73
CA HIS A 173 -30.61 5.49 3.93
C HIS A 173 -29.74 6.61 4.50
N LEU A 174 -29.94 7.00 5.75
CA LEU A 174 -29.12 7.99 6.44
C LEU A 174 -28.30 7.30 7.53
N LYS A 175 -26.99 7.42 7.43
CA LYS A 175 -26.05 6.98 8.47
C LYS A 175 -25.61 8.20 9.28
N VAL A 176 -25.58 8.05 10.60
CA VAL A 176 -25.32 9.15 11.53
C VAL A 176 -24.36 8.66 12.60
N PHE A 177 -23.29 9.42 12.81
CA PHE A 177 -22.24 9.08 13.75
C PHE A 177 -21.90 10.29 14.60
N LYS A 178 -21.55 10.03 15.86
CA LYS A 178 -20.67 10.97 16.57
C LYS A 178 -19.28 10.89 15.97
N LYS A 179 -18.53 11.97 16.07
CA LYS A 179 -17.16 12.06 15.55
C LYS A 179 -16.27 10.91 16.02
N GLU A 180 -16.41 10.51 17.28
CA GLU A 180 -15.64 9.43 17.91
C GLU A 180 -16.08 8.03 17.47
N GLU A 181 -17.27 7.91 16.86
CA GLU A 181 -17.86 6.65 16.39
C GLU A 181 -17.79 6.49 14.87
N PHE A 182 -17.21 7.46 14.16
CA PHE A 182 -17.16 7.44 12.70
C PHE A 182 -16.29 6.28 12.19
N PRO A 183 -16.68 5.56 11.12
CA PRO A 183 -15.96 4.36 10.72
C PRO A 183 -14.48 4.62 10.38
N GLU A 184 -13.61 3.82 10.96
CA GLU A 184 -12.15 4.05 10.91
C GLU A 184 -11.56 3.91 9.50
N HIS A 185 -12.17 3.07 8.63
CA HIS A 185 -11.70 2.86 7.25
C HIS A 185 -11.71 4.13 6.40
N PHE A 186 -12.51 5.13 6.76
CA PHE A 186 -12.50 6.43 6.08
C PHE A 186 -11.29 7.30 6.43
N HIS A 187 -10.62 7.04 7.56
CA HIS A 187 -9.55 7.87 8.12
C HIS A 187 -9.91 9.38 8.17
N TYR A 188 -11.18 9.71 8.38
CA TYR A 188 -11.71 11.07 8.19
C TYR A 188 -11.84 11.87 9.50
N ALA A 189 -12.30 11.25 10.58
CA ALA A 189 -12.82 11.98 11.74
C ALA A 189 -11.75 12.60 12.68
N LYS A 190 -10.50 12.15 12.62
CA LYS A 190 -9.41 12.57 13.52
C LYS A 190 -8.80 13.93 13.13
N ASN A 191 -9.63 14.97 12.98
CA ASN A 191 -9.19 16.34 12.69
C ASN A 191 -10.09 17.39 13.36
N GLU A 192 -9.53 18.51 13.83
CA GLU A 192 -10.30 19.60 14.48
C GLU A 192 -11.35 20.24 13.57
N ARG A 193 -11.17 20.20 12.24
CA ARG A 193 -12.14 20.74 11.26
C ARG A 193 -13.40 19.90 11.14
N VAL A 194 -13.37 18.65 11.60
CA VAL A 194 -14.54 17.73 11.57
C VAL A 194 -15.45 18.03 12.75
N LEU A 195 -16.74 18.25 12.47
CA LEU A 195 -17.75 18.64 13.47
C LEU A 195 -18.23 17.42 14.29
N PRO A 196 -18.84 17.62 15.46
CA PRO A 196 -19.21 16.54 16.39
C PRO A 196 -20.17 15.49 15.84
N ILE A 197 -21.07 15.85 14.93
CA ILE A 197 -22.02 14.91 14.32
C ILE A 197 -21.75 14.84 12.82
N LEU A 198 -21.53 13.63 12.32
CA LEU A 198 -21.28 13.29 10.93
C LEU A 198 -22.49 12.55 10.38
N VAL A 199 -22.90 12.89 9.17
CA VAL A 199 -24.01 12.24 8.48
C VAL A 199 -23.62 11.93 7.05
N TYR A 200 -24.02 10.77 6.55
CA TYR A 200 -23.92 10.49 5.12
C TYR A 200 -25.02 9.56 4.64
N GLY A 201 -25.41 9.74 3.39
CA GLY A 201 -26.40 8.92 2.70
C GLY A 201 -25.76 7.69 2.06
N ASP A 202 -26.56 6.64 1.88
CA ASP A 202 -26.20 5.57 0.94
C ASP A 202 -26.00 6.14 -0.47
N SER A 203 -25.27 5.41 -1.34
CA SER A 203 -24.98 5.85 -2.71
C SER A 203 -26.23 6.35 -3.46
N GLY A 204 -26.13 7.58 -3.98
CA GLY A 204 -27.19 8.30 -4.68
C GLY A 204 -28.19 9.05 -3.79
N TYR A 205 -28.08 9.01 -2.45
CA TYR A 205 -28.93 9.80 -1.55
C TYR A 205 -28.22 11.08 -1.07
N SER A 206 -28.75 12.24 -1.43
CA SER A 206 -28.26 13.53 -0.93
C SER A 206 -28.83 13.86 0.45
N VAL A 207 -28.02 14.45 1.32
CA VAL A 207 -28.39 14.88 2.67
C VAL A 207 -28.74 16.37 2.67
N ASN A 208 -30.03 16.69 2.74
CA ASN A 208 -30.52 18.07 2.73
C ASN A 208 -30.82 18.56 4.14
N GLY A 209 -30.46 19.79 4.45
CA GLY A 209 -30.65 20.41 5.75
C GLY A 209 -32.06 20.96 5.95
N ARG A 210 -32.28 22.19 5.47
CA ARG A 210 -33.51 22.98 5.74
C ARG A 210 -34.57 22.86 4.66
N ILE A 211 -34.13 22.81 3.41
CA ILE A 211 -34.96 22.73 2.21
C ILE A 211 -34.21 21.90 1.17
N ILE A 212 -34.94 21.19 0.32
CA ILE A 212 -34.33 20.44 -0.78
C ILE A 212 -34.04 21.44 -1.91
N ILE A 213 -32.79 21.89 -1.98
CA ILE A 213 -32.29 22.79 -3.04
C ILE A 213 -31.31 22.09 -3.98
N TYR A 214 -30.95 20.84 -3.68
CA TYR A 214 -29.93 20.12 -4.43
C TYR A 214 -30.44 19.66 -5.80
N PHE A 215 -29.96 20.28 -6.88
CA PHE A 215 -30.45 20.04 -8.25
C PHE A 215 -29.60 19.08 -9.08
N ASN A 216 -28.39 18.74 -8.64
CA ASN A 216 -27.48 17.84 -9.37
C ASN A 216 -28.12 16.48 -9.64
N LYS A 217 -27.80 15.92 -10.81
CA LYS A 217 -28.28 14.63 -11.32
C LYS A 217 -27.26 13.52 -11.11
N GLY A 218 -25.98 13.86 -11.13
CA GLY A 218 -24.89 13.03 -10.62
C GLY A 218 -24.27 13.67 -9.40
N ASP A 219 -23.59 12.89 -8.58
CA ASP A 219 -22.79 13.39 -7.46
C ASP A 219 -21.71 12.40 -7.00
N HIS A 220 -20.86 12.84 -6.09
CA HIS A 220 -19.79 12.06 -5.47
C HIS A 220 -19.66 12.41 -3.97
N GLY A 221 -18.60 11.91 -3.32
CA GLY A 221 -18.39 12.09 -1.87
C GLY A 221 -19.11 11.06 -1.00
N PHE A 222 -19.54 9.95 -1.60
CA PHE A 222 -20.08 8.79 -0.88
C PHE A 222 -18.95 7.89 -0.36
N ASP A 223 -19.35 6.74 0.19
CA ASP A 223 -18.44 5.70 0.65
C ASP A 223 -17.40 5.32 -0.41
N ASN A 224 -16.12 5.41 -0.07
CA ASN A 224 -15.01 5.19 -1.01
C ASN A 224 -14.83 3.70 -1.36
N GLU A 225 -15.48 2.78 -0.65
CA GLU A 225 -15.55 1.38 -1.04
C GLU A 225 -16.44 1.16 -2.27
N GLY A 226 -17.42 2.04 -2.51
CA GLY A 226 -18.35 1.94 -3.63
C GLY A 226 -17.66 2.03 -5.00
N MET A 227 -18.03 1.14 -5.92
CA MET A 227 -17.44 1.07 -7.28
C MET A 227 -17.60 2.37 -8.07
N ASP A 228 -18.75 3.05 -7.94
CA ASP A 228 -19.00 4.33 -8.60
C ASP A 228 -18.06 5.44 -8.14
N MET A 229 -17.43 5.32 -6.96
CA MET A 229 -16.49 6.31 -6.40
C MET A 229 -15.04 6.03 -6.78
N LYS A 230 -14.75 4.88 -7.41
CA LYS A 230 -13.38 4.50 -7.81
C LYS A 230 -12.90 5.40 -8.96
N THR A 231 -11.58 5.56 -9.03
CA THR A 231 -10.91 6.47 -9.96
C THR A 231 -10.21 5.70 -11.07
N ILE A 232 -9.88 6.40 -12.15
CA ILE A 232 -8.99 5.85 -13.17
C ILE A 232 -7.51 6.09 -12.81
N PHE A 233 -6.65 5.16 -13.22
CA PHE A 233 -5.21 5.34 -13.22
C PHE A 233 -4.61 4.73 -14.48
N ARG A 234 -3.89 5.53 -15.26
CA ARG A 234 -3.12 5.13 -16.43
C ARG A 234 -1.79 5.86 -16.42
N ALA A 235 -0.73 5.17 -16.81
CA ALA A 235 0.59 5.77 -16.86
C ALA A 235 1.34 5.26 -18.10
N PHE A 236 2.10 6.15 -18.74
CA PHE A 236 2.95 5.80 -19.88
C PHE A 236 4.18 6.72 -19.94
N GLY A 237 5.27 6.22 -20.52
CA GLY A 237 6.55 6.92 -20.56
C GLY A 237 7.73 5.95 -20.49
N PRO A 238 8.98 6.45 -20.55
CA PRO A 238 10.18 5.63 -20.53
C PRO A 238 10.33 4.78 -19.25
N ASP A 239 9.80 5.23 -18.12
CA ASP A 239 9.98 4.56 -16.82
C ASP A 239 8.83 3.60 -16.45
N PHE A 240 7.76 3.55 -17.26
CA PHE A 240 6.61 2.68 -16.99
C PHE A 240 6.66 1.39 -17.82
N LYS A 241 6.20 0.29 -17.21
CA LYS A 241 6.02 -0.98 -17.92
C LYS A 241 5.00 -0.81 -19.06
N LYS A 242 5.31 -1.39 -20.22
CA LYS A 242 4.41 -1.39 -21.38
C LYS A 242 3.43 -2.56 -21.29
N ASN A 243 2.20 -2.36 -21.75
CA ASN A 243 1.14 -3.39 -21.80
C ASN A 243 0.92 -4.09 -20.45
N TYR A 244 1.02 -3.35 -19.36
CA TYR A 244 0.89 -3.88 -18.01
C TYR A 244 -0.42 -3.41 -17.36
N LEU A 245 -1.20 -4.37 -16.87
CA LEU A 245 -2.37 -4.11 -16.03
C LEU A 245 -1.98 -4.38 -14.57
N ALA A 246 -2.15 -3.38 -13.72
CA ALA A 246 -1.88 -3.48 -12.29
C ALA A 246 -3.17 -3.77 -11.53
N GLU A 247 -3.04 -4.44 -10.37
CA GLU A 247 -4.12 -4.58 -9.40
C GLU A 247 -4.55 -3.21 -8.82
N PRO A 248 -5.79 -3.07 -8.33
CA PRO A 248 -6.23 -1.87 -7.64
C PRO A 248 -5.35 -1.54 -6.43
N PHE A 249 -5.07 -0.26 -6.23
CA PHE A 249 -4.32 0.23 -5.07
C PHE A 249 -4.90 1.55 -4.58
N ASP A 250 -4.83 1.78 -3.26
CA ASP A 250 -5.26 3.05 -2.68
C ASP A 250 -4.27 4.16 -2.98
N ARG A 251 -4.79 5.38 -3.23
CA ARG A 251 -3.94 6.57 -3.38
C ARG A 251 -3.15 6.91 -2.12
N ALA A 252 -3.68 6.57 -0.93
CA ALA A 252 -2.95 6.72 0.32
C ALA A 252 -1.65 5.91 0.34
N ALA A 253 -1.51 4.85 -0.48
CA ALA A 253 -0.26 4.11 -0.60
C ALA A 253 0.90 4.95 -1.20
N TYR A 254 0.63 6.12 -1.80
CA TYR A 254 1.68 7.07 -2.18
C TYR A 254 2.28 7.83 -0.98
N SER A 255 1.55 7.87 0.13
CA SER A 255 1.79 8.71 1.31
C SER A 255 1.57 7.91 2.59
N GLN A 256 2.67 7.37 3.11
CA GLN A 256 2.85 6.83 4.47
C GLN A 256 2.42 5.38 4.72
N LYS A 257 3.45 4.57 5.04
CA LYS A 257 3.33 3.45 5.98
C LYS A 257 3.47 4.05 7.38
N THR A 258 2.43 3.95 8.20
CA THR A 258 2.39 4.58 9.53
C THR A 258 2.86 3.56 10.58
N PHE A 259 3.98 3.85 11.23
CA PHE A 259 4.39 3.19 12.47
C PHE A 259 3.37 3.52 13.58
N LYS A 260 3.26 2.69 14.63
CA LYS A 260 2.47 3.00 15.84
C LYS A 260 3.03 4.27 16.51
N ILE A 261 2.47 5.41 16.12
CA ILE A 261 2.92 6.76 16.44
C ILE A 261 2.32 7.26 17.76
N GLU A 262 1.19 6.73 18.22
CA GLU A 262 0.45 7.27 19.38
C GLU A 262 1.24 7.21 20.70
N ASP A 263 1.97 6.12 20.94
CA ASP A 263 2.79 5.91 22.14
C ASP A 263 4.09 6.74 22.11
N LEU A 264 4.62 6.98 20.90
CA LEU A 264 5.76 7.85 20.66
C LEU A 264 5.36 9.32 20.77
N GLU A 265 4.16 9.70 20.31
CA GLU A 265 3.62 11.05 20.37
C GLU A 265 3.36 11.52 21.79
N GLN A 266 2.85 10.63 22.65
CA GLN A 266 2.65 10.96 24.06
C GLN A 266 3.98 11.14 24.80
N LYS A 267 5.02 10.37 24.42
CA LYS A 267 6.39 10.57 24.93
C LYS A 267 6.97 11.88 24.41
N LEU A 268 6.91 12.13 23.09
CA LEU A 268 7.44 13.32 22.44
C LEU A 268 6.85 14.64 22.95
N LYS A 269 5.58 14.68 23.36
CA LYS A 269 4.96 15.87 23.98
C LYS A 269 5.62 16.30 25.30
N ASN A 270 6.27 15.38 26.01
CA ASN A 270 6.88 15.59 27.32
C ASN A 270 8.41 15.42 27.30
N SER A 271 9.00 15.19 26.14
CA SER A 271 10.41 14.84 25.99
C SER A 271 11.31 16.06 25.76
N ASP A 272 12.57 15.95 26.16
CA ASP A 272 13.64 16.91 25.89
C ASP A 272 14.41 16.57 24.60
N SER A 273 15.32 17.46 24.18
CA SER A 273 16.17 17.24 22.99
C SER A 273 17.02 15.96 23.08
N LEU A 274 17.32 15.45 24.29
CA LEU A 274 18.11 14.23 24.49
C LEU A 274 17.36 12.97 24.06
N PHE A 275 16.05 12.92 24.29
CA PHE A 275 15.21 11.81 23.82
C PHE A 275 15.13 11.74 22.30
N LEU A 276 15.05 12.89 21.63
CA LEU A 276 15.05 12.97 20.17
C LEU A 276 16.40 12.55 19.57
N LEU A 277 17.50 12.92 20.22
CA LEU A 277 18.82 12.45 19.86
C LEU A 277 18.94 10.92 20.03
N ASP A 278 18.37 10.34 21.09
CA ASP A 278 18.32 8.88 21.28
C ASP A 278 17.51 8.17 20.18
N ILE A 279 16.37 8.74 19.76
CA ILE A 279 15.60 8.23 18.60
C ILE A 279 16.47 8.28 17.34
N LEU A 280 17.14 9.40 17.07
CA LEU A 280 17.98 9.56 15.89
C LEU A 280 19.14 8.54 15.89
N GLN A 281 19.78 8.32 17.03
CA GLN A 281 20.85 7.34 17.23
C GLN A 281 20.39 5.89 17.05
N LYS A 282 19.17 5.57 17.49
CA LYS A 282 18.58 4.23 17.36
C LYS A 282 17.94 3.95 16.00
N THR A 283 17.84 4.96 15.14
CA THR A 283 17.20 4.85 13.83
C THR A 283 18.18 5.19 12.70
N ILE A 284 18.16 6.41 12.18
CA ILE A 284 18.92 6.81 10.99
C ILE A 284 20.43 6.68 11.21
N LEU A 285 20.92 7.04 12.39
CA LEU A 285 22.34 6.98 12.73
C LEU A 285 22.76 5.63 13.33
N HIS A 286 21.84 4.67 13.43
CA HIS A 286 22.17 3.34 13.92
C HIS A 286 23.21 2.69 12.99
N PRO A 287 24.26 2.02 13.50
CA PRO A 287 25.31 1.44 12.65
C PRO A 287 24.79 0.50 11.55
N LEU A 288 23.73 -0.26 11.84
CA LEU A 288 23.08 -1.11 10.82
C LEU A 288 22.42 -0.27 9.73
N SER A 289 21.70 0.80 10.08
CA SER A 289 21.02 1.68 9.12
C SER A 289 22.00 2.55 8.33
N MET A 290 23.17 2.84 8.88
CA MET A 290 24.25 3.50 8.14
C MET A 290 24.90 2.57 7.12
N LYS A 291 25.07 1.29 7.48
CA LYS A 291 25.62 0.26 6.59
C LYS A 291 24.62 -0.21 5.53
N TYR A 292 23.37 -0.36 5.93
CA TYR A 292 22.25 -0.88 5.15
C TYR A 292 21.08 0.10 5.24
N PRO A 293 21.13 1.20 4.46
CA PRO A 293 20.17 2.28 4.62
C PRO A 293 18.78 1.95 4.10
N PRO A 294 17.72 2.34 4.84
CA PRO A 294 16.37 2.46 4.28
C PRO A 294 16.34 3.43 3.11
N SER A 295 15.24 3.40 2.34
CA SER A 295 15.08 4.24 1.16
C SER A 295 15.28 5.73 1.48
N VAL A 296 15.84 6.47 0.54
CA VAL A 296 16.08 7.91 0.70
C VAL A 296 14.77 8.63 1.03
N LYS A 297 13.68 8.28 0.34
CA LYS A 297 12.33 8.79 0.63
C LYS A 297 11.92 8.52 2.08
N TYR A 298 12.08 7.30 2.58
CA TYR A 298 11.73 6.97 3.97
C TYR A 298 12.53 7.80 4.97
N ARG A 299 13.86 7.85 4.81
CA ARG A 299 14.75 8.62 5.69
C ARG A 299 14.42 10.11 5.69
N ARG A 300 14.16 10.69 4.52
CA ARG A 300 13.74 12.09 4.38
C ARG A 300 12.42 12.36 5.10
N CYS A 301 11.40 11.53 4.87
CA CYS A 301 10.10 11.71 5.52
C CYS A 301 10.19 11.52 7.05
N PHE A 302 10.95 10.53 7.50
CA PHE A 302 11.17 10.27 8.93
C PHE A 302 11.86 11.46 9.61
N LEU A 303 12.96 11.96 9.04
CA LEU A 303 13.69 13.11 9.57
C LEU A 303 12.86 14.40 9.56
N ALA A 304 12.13 14.66 8.47
CA ALA A 304 11.25 15.82 8.37
C ALA A 304 10.13 15.79 9.42
N GLU A 305 9.52 14.63 9.65
CA GLU A 305 8.50 14.47 10.69
C GLU A 305 9.11 14.60 12.10
N LEU A 306 10.32 14.07 12.32
CA LEU A 306 11.03 14.20 13.60
C LEU A 306 11.39 15.67 13.90
N ILE A 307 11.87 16.41 12.91
CA ILE A 307 12.14 17.86 13.00
C ILE A 307 10.85 18.63 13.30
N LYS A 308 9.78 18.39 12.55
CA LYS A 308 8.48 19.02 12.78
C LYS A 308 7.96 18.78 14.20
N LYS A 309 8.15 17.56 14.73
CA LYS A 309 7.79 17.24 16.12
C LYS A 309 8.70 17.97 17.11
N HIS A 310 10.01 18.04 16.85
CA HIS A 310 10.95 18.82 17.67
C HIS A 310 10.57 20.30 17.75
N GLU A 311 10.31 20.92 16.60
CA GLU A 311 9.88 22.34 16.46
C GLU A 311 8.56 22.65 17.17
N SER A 312 7.73 21.63 17.42
CA SER A 312 6.48 21.79 18.17
C SER A 312 6.68 21.81 19.70
N THR A 313 7.91 21.52 20.17
CA THR A 313 8.29 21.61 21.58
C THR A 313 8.94 22.97 21.90
N ALA A 314 9.12 23.29 23.18
CA ALA A 314 9.85 24.49 23.61
C ALA A 314 11.38 24.28 23.70
N ALA A 315 11.90 23.16 23.18
CA ALA A 315 13.30 22.80 23.28
C ALA A 315 14.16 23.47 22.18
N GLU A 316 15.44 23.70 22.47
CA GLU A 316 16.40 24.26 21.50
C GLU A 316 16.57 23.31 20.29
N PRO A 317 16.69 23.84 19.05
CA PRO A 317 16.96 23.05 17.84
C PRO A 317 18.16 22.12 18.02
N LEU A 318 18.04 20.89 17.51
CA LEU A 318 19.08 19.87 17.57
C LEU A 318 19.79 19.80 16.21
N ASP A 319 21.01 20.33 16.12
CA ASP A 319 21.79 20.46 14.87
C ASP A 319 21.95 19.11 14.16
N GLU A 320 22.13 18.01 14.91
CA GLU A 320 22.30 16.66 14.38
C GLU A 320 21.11 16.19 13.52
N LEU A 321 19.88 16.66 13.80
CA LEU A 321 18.71 16.34 12.98
C LEU A 321 18.79 17.01 11.61
N TYR A 322 19.21 18.28 11.59
CA TYR A 322 19.33 19.06 10.36
C TYR A 322 20.52 18.59 9.52
N GLU A 323 21.63 18.22 10.15
CA GLU A 323 22.77 17.58 9.48
C GLU A 323 22.36 16.26 8.84
N ALA A 324 21.67 15.37 9.58
CA ALA A 324 21.19 14.10 9.05
C ALA A 324 20.20 14.27 7.88
N LEU A 325 19.35 15.30 7.95
CA LEU A 325 18.44 15.65 6.85
C LEU A 325 19.20 16.18 5.64
N ALA A 326 20.14 17.10 5.84
CA ALA A 326 20.98 17.64 4.77
C ALA A 326 21.72 16.51 4.05
N ASP A 327 22.38 15.62 4.79
CA ASP A 327 23.07 14.44 4.26
C ASP A 327 22.15 13.52 3.45
N THR A 328 20.87 13.44 3.83
CA THR A 328 19.88 12.62 3.11
C THR A 328 19.38 13.31 1.85
N LEU A 329 19.24 14.64 1.84
CA LEU A 329 18.78 15.42 0.69
C LEU A 329 19.75 15.38 -0.50
N PHE A 330 21.05 15.19 -0.24
CA PHE A 330 22.07 15.09 -1.29
C PHE A 330 22.23 13.67 -1.87
N LYS A 331 21.53 12.66 -1.35
CA LYS A 331 21.62 11.28 -1.83
C LYS A 331 20.65 11.01 -2.98
N GLU A 332 21.14 10.37 -4.03
CA GLU A 332 20.31 9.90 -5.14
C GLU A 332 19.39 8.74 -4.71
N GLU A 333 18.19 8.69 -5.29
CA GLU A 333 17.21 7.65 -4.99
C GLU A 333 17.55 6.37 -5.77
N SER A 334 17.72 5.27 -5.04
CA SER A 334 18.00 3.95 -5.61
C SER A 334 16.70 3.17 -5.81
N THR A 335 16.69 2.28 -6.81
CA THR A 335 15.62 1.30 -7.00
C THR A 335 15.57 0.26 -5.88
N HIS A 336 16.67 0.08 -5.14
CA HIS A 336 16.79 -0.86 -4.02
C HIS A 336 17.05 -0.11 -2.71
N CYS A 337 16.54 -0.67 -1.63
CA CYS A 337 16.81 -0.22 -0.27
C CYS A 337 16.91 -1.39 0.69
N TYR A 338 17.39 -1.12 1.90
CA TYR A 338 17.49 -2.16 2.92
C TYR A 338 16.43 -2.00 4.00
N LYS A 339 15.91 -3.13 4.48
CA LYS A 339 15.12 -3.20 5.71
C LYS A 339 15.84 -4.10 6.70
N SER A 340 16.03 -3.58 7.91
CA SER A 340 16.64 -4.34 9.00
C SER A 340 15.63 -4.55 10.12
N TYR A 341 15.62 -5.76 10.67
CA TYR A 341 14.77 -6.19 11.79
C TYR A 341 15.67 -6.72 12.91
N LEU A 342 15.29 -6.45 14.16
CA LEU A 342 15.98 -6.98 15.34
C LEU A 342 15.17 -8.13 15.92
N LEU A 343 15.81 -9.28 16.11
CA LEU A 343 15.22 -10.43 16.76
C LEU A 343 15.27 -10.28 18.30
N PRO A 344 14.41 -11.00 19.05
CA PRO A 344 14.48 -11.03 20.52
C PRO A 344 15.84 -11.49 21.06
N THR A 345 16.60 -12.24 20.26
CA THR A 345 17.96 -12.71 20.59
C THR A 345 19.02 -11.60 20.52
N GLY A 346 18.66 -10.42 19.97
CA GLY A 346 19.58 -9.31 19.70
C GLY A 346 20.28 -9.40 18.34
N GLU A 347 20.11 -10.51 17.61
CA GLU A 347 20.59 -10.62 16.24
C GLU A 347 19.76 -9.76 15.27
N SER A 348 20.40 -9.32 14.18
CA SER A 348 19.71 -8.57 13.14
C SER A 348 19.47 -9.42 11.89
N ILE A 349 18.37 -9.10 11.20
CA ILE A 349 18.06 -9.59 9.86
C ILE A 349 18.03 -8.38 8.95
N THR A 350 18.72 -8.44 7.82
CA THR A 350 18.72 -7.35 6.85
C THR A 350 18.40 -7.88 5.47
N LEU A 351 17.45 -7.26 4.78
CA LEU A 351 17.05 -7.62 3.43
C LEU A 351 17.26 -6.43 2.51
N SER A 352 17.83 -6.68 1.34
CA SER A 352 17.74 -5.82 0.16
C SER A 352 16.40 -6.07 -0.52
N GLU A 353 15.65 -5.01 -0.78
CA GLU A 353 14.33 -5.06 -1.43
C GLU A 353 14.18 -3.95 -2.46
N THR A 354 13.29 -4.15 -3.43
CA THR A 354 12.93 -3.08 -4.36
C THR A 354 12.04 -2.04 -3.66
N VAL A 355 12.20 -0.76 -4.00
CA VAL A 355 11.34 0.32 -3.47
C VAL A 355 9.91 0.23 -4.04
N ALA A 356 9.76 -0.32 -5.25
CA ALA A 356 8.46 -0.56 -5.89
C ALA A 356 7.88 -1.92 -5.48
N ILE A 357 6.59 -1.94 -5.12
CA ILE A 357 5.85 -3.15 -4.70
C ILE A 357 5.81 -4.21 -5.81
N ILE A 358 5.71 -3.77 -7.06
CA ILE A 358 5.78 -4.65 -8.23
C ILE A 358 6.94 -4.21 -9.10
N SER A 359 7.94 -5.07 -9.24
CA SER A 359 9.15 -4.81 -10.03
C SER A 359 9.42 -6.01 -10.92
N GLN A 360 9.93 -5.77 -12.13
CA GLN A 360 10.34 -6.83 -13.07
C GLN A 360 9.27 -7.89 -13.42
N GLY A 361 7.98 -7.61 -13.15
CA GLY A 361 6.88 -8.53 -13.47
C GLY A 361 6.44 -9.40 -12.29
N THR A 362 7.02 -9.20 -11.11
CA THR A 362 6.74 -9.99 -9.91
C THR A 362 6.45 -9.10 -8.70
N THR A 363 5.72 -9.65 -7.73
CA THR A 363 5.44 -9.11 -6.39
C THR A 363 6.43 -9.63 -5.34
N GLY A 364 7.29 -10.58 -5.69
CA GLY A 364 8.17 -11.29 -4.76
C GLY A 364 9.44 -10.54 -4.34
N LEU A 365 9.70 -9.33 -4.89
CA LEU A 365 10.88 -8.52 -4.62
C LEU A 365 10.74 -7.58 -3.39
N VAL A 366 9.65 -7.72 -2.63
CA VAL A 366 9.35 -6.96 -1.42
C VAL A 366 8.84 -7.86 -0.31
N THR A 367 9.06 -7.45 0.94
CA THR A 367 8.50 -8.13 2.12
C THR A 367 7.02 -7.78 2.27
N TRP A 368 6.20 -8.82 2.47
CA TRP A 368 4.76 -8.72 2.73
C TRP A 368 4.42 -8.95 4.22
N ASP A 369 3.30 -8.39 4.65
CA ASP A 369 2.88 -8.41 6.06
C ASP A 369 2.62 -9.83 6.58
N ALA A 370 2.04 -10.71 5.75
CA ALA A 370 1.84 -12.11 6.12
C ALA A 370 3.17 -12.88 6.34
N ALA A 371 4.27 -12.47 5.70
CA ALA A 371 5.60 -13.04 5.94
C ALA A 371 6.16 -12.63 7.31
N LEU A 372 6.00 -11.35 7.68
CA LEU A 372 6.33 -10.86 9.02
C LEU A 372 5.48 -11.56 10.09
N TYR A 373 4.18 -11.74 9.82
CA TYR A 373 3.26 -12.41 10.71
C TYR A 373 3.59 -13.89 10.92
N LEU A 374 3.89 -14.61 9.83
CA LEU A 374 4.29 -16.01 9.89
C LEU A 374 5.64 -16.18 10.61
N ALA A 375 6.57 -15.26 10.40
CA ALA A 375 7.85 -15.23 11.09
C ALA A 375 7.69 -15.03 12.61
N GLU A 376 6.79 -14.13 13.04
CA GLU A 376 6.42 -13.97 14.45
C GLU A 376 5.86 -15.26 15.02
N TRP A 377 4.85 -15.84 14.37
CA TRP A 377 4.26 -17.10 14.80
C TRP A 377 5.29 -18.23 14.90
N ALA A 378 6.22 -18.32 13.95
CA ALA A 378 7.25 -19.34 13.93
C ALA A 378 8.25 -19.22 15.09
N ILE A 379 8.59 -18.00 15.51
CA ILE A 379 9.43 -17.77 16.70
C ILE A 379 8.70 -18.27 17.96
N GLU A 380 7.40 -17.97 18.07
CA GLU A 380 6.60 -18.38 19.22
C GLU A 380 6.34 -19.88 19.27
N ASN A 381 6.34 -20.53 18.11
CA ASN A 381 6.07 -21.96 17.94
C ASN A 381 7.31 -22.71 17.45
N SER A 382 8.51 -22.28 17.88
CA SER A 382 9.79 -22.81 17.38
C SER A 382 9.94 -24.33 17.52
N THR A 383 9.24 -24.96 18.47
CA THR A 383 9.19 -26.42 18.64
C THR A 383 8.61 -27.15 17.42
N VAL A 384 7.75 -26.51 16.64
CA VAL A 384 7.18 -27.05 15.39
C VAL A 384 8.26 -27.22 14.32
N LEU A 385 9.29 -26.37 14.34
CA LEU A 385 10.31 -26.22 13.29
C LEU A 385 11.69 -26.75 13.71
N ASN A 386 11.93 -26.87 15.02
CA ASN A 386 13.22 -27.27 15.58
C ASN A 386 13.65 -28.66 15.11
N ASN A 387 14.89 -28.77 14.62
CA ASN A 387 15.49 -30.01 14.12
C ASN A 387 14.68 -30.72 13.01
N ARG A 388 13.90 -29.96 12.24
CA ARG A 388 13.12 -30.44 11.08
C ARG A 388 13.59 -29.84 9.77
N THR A 389 13.31 -30.50 8.66
CA THR A 389 13.48 -29.95 7.32
C THR A 389 12.26 -29.11 6.96
N VAL A 390 12.46 -27.82 6.68
CA VAL A 390 11.40 -26.88 6.33
C VAL A 390 11.51 -26.50 4.86
N LEU A 391 10.40 -26.59 4.12
CA LEU A 391 10.27 -26.08 2.76
C LEU A 391 9.36 -24.85 2.76
N GLU A 392 9.83 -23.72 2.22
CA GLU A 392 9.04 -22.52 2.04
C GLU A 392 8.61 -22.36 0.59
N LEU A 393 7.30 -22.43 0.33
CA LEU A 393 6.70 -22.19 -0.98
C LEU A 393 6.50 -20.69 -1.20
N GLY A 394 7.08 -20.14 -2.27
CA GLY A 394 6.95 -18.72 -2.60
C GLY A 394 7.68 -17.84 -1.58
N SER A 395 8.97 -18.10 -1.40
CA SER A 395 9.79 -17.46 -0.36
C SER A 395 9.99 -15.96 -0.58
N GLY A 396 9.75 -15.46 -1.80
CA GLY A 396 10.06 -14.09 -2.16
C GLY A 396 11.53 -13.78 -1.89
N ILE A 397 11.79 -12.64 -1.25
CA ILE A 397 13.14 -12.24 -0.82
C ILE A 397 13.64 -12.89 0.49
N GLY A 398 12.88 -13.82 1.07
CA GLY A 398 13.38 -14.75 2.09
C GLY A 398 13.27 -14.30 3.55
N LEU A 399 12.44 -13.31 3.88
CA LEU A 399 12.27 -12.85 5.27
C LEU A 399 11.97 -14.02 6.22
N THR A 400 10.86 -14.74 5.97
CA THR A 400 10.36 -15.79 6.87
C THR A 400 11.43 -16.83 7.13
N GLY A 401 12.04 -17.36 6.06
CA GLY A 401 13.05 -18.39 6.21
C GLY A 401 14.34 -17.95 6.83
N ILE A 402 14.78 -16.71 6.61
CA ILE A 402 15.96 -16.17 7.30
C ILE A 402 15.67 -16.01 8.79
N VAL A 403 14.46 -15.56 9.17
CA VAL A 403 14.02 -15.51 10.58
C VAL A 403 14.04 -16.90 11.20
N ILE A 404 13.37 -17.86 10.57
CA ILE A 404 13.26 -19.24 11.08
C ILE A 404 14.65 -19.88 11.22
N SER A 405 15.52 -19.67 10.23
CA SER A 405 16.87 -20.22 10.23
C SER A 405 17.73 -19.69 11.39
N LYS A 406 17.50 -18.45 11.83
CA LYS A 406 18.20 -17.86 12.99
C LYS A 406 17.55 -18.18 14.33
N ALA A 407 16.22 -18.19 14.40
CA ALA A 407 15.48 -18.21 15.66
C ALA A 407 14.90 -19.58 16.06
N CYS A 408 14.67 -20.48 15.11
CA CYS A 408 13.92 -21.72 15.35
C CYS A 408 14.77 -23.00 15.25
N ASN A 409 16.06 -22.88 14.90
CA ASN A 409 17.01 -23.99 14.82
C ASN A 409 16.51 -25.21 13.97
N PRO A 410 16.07 -25.00 12.72
CA PRO A 410 15.69 -26.11 11.86
C PRO A 410 16.91 -27.00 11.55
N LYS A 411 16.68 -28.24 11.11
CA LYS A 411 17.75 -29.11 10.61
C LYS A 411 18.23 -28.63 9.24
N ALA A 412 17.27 -28.29 8.38
CA ALA A 412 17.50 -27.74 7.06
C ALA A 412 16.36 -26.79 6.69
N TYR A 413 16.66 -25.75 5.92
CA TYR A 413 15.70 -24.81 5.38
C TYR A 413 15.87 -24.69 3.87
N ILE A 414 14.80 -24.95 3.13
CA ILE A 414 14.76 -24.92 1.68
C ILE A 414 13.85 -23.77 1.29
N PHE A 415 14.45 -22.70 0.78
CA PHE A 415 13.71 -21.61 0.16
C PHE A 415 13.32 -22.02 -1.25
N SER A 416 12.09 -21.73 -1.67
CA SER A 416 11.67 -21.98 -3.04
C SER A 416 10.85 -20.83 -3.63
N ASP A 417 11.14 -20.53 -4.90
CA ASP A 417 10.42 -19.58 -5.74
C ASP A 417 10.62 -20.00 -7.21
N TYR A 418 9.94 -19.33 -8.14
CA TYR A 418 10.08 -19.61 -9.58
C TYR A 418 10.76 -18.45 -10.32
N HIS A 419 10.47 -17.21 -9.93
CA HIS A 419 10.90 -16.07 -10.73
C HIS A 419 12.41 -15.82 -10.55
N GLN A 420 13.18 -15.89 -11.64
CA GLN A 420 14.65 -15.83 -11.59
C GLN A 420 15.19 -14.62 -10.82
N CYS A 421 14.65 -13.43 -11.07
CA CYS A 421 15.07 -12.23 -10.36
C CYS A 421 14.78 -12.27 -8.85
N VAL A 422 13.71 -12.97 -8.43
CA VAL A 422 13.41 -13.18 -7.01
C VAL A 422 14.42 -14.14 -6.41
N LEU A 423 14.73 -15.25 -7.10
CA LEU A 423 15.75 -16.22 -6.67
C LEU A 423 17.13 -15.58 -6.54
N GLU A 424 17.53 -14.71 -7.47
CA GLU A 424 18.79 -13.96 -7.39
C GLU A 424 18.82 -13.06 -6.15
N GLN A 425 17.80 -12.23 -5.95
CA GLN A 425 17.72 -11.32 -4.79
C GLN A 425 17.63 -12.08 -3.47
N LEU A 426 16.92 -13.21 -3.45
CA LEU A 426 16.82 -14.13 -2.32
C LEU A 426 18.20 -14.69 -1.94
N LYS A 427 18.97 -15.19 -2.92
CA LYS A 427 20.33 -15.70 -2.70
C LYS A 427 21.21 -14.60 -2.09
N GLU A 428 21.15 -13.37 -2.62
CA GLU A 428 21.86 -12.23 -2.05
C GLU A 428 21.48 -11.95 -0.59
N ASN A 429 20.18 -12.00 -0.27
CA ASN A 429 19.70 -11.78 1.10
C ASN A 429 20.11 -12.90 2.06
N ILE A 430 20.17 -14.15 1.61
CA ILE A 430 20.69 -15.27 2.40
C ILE A 430 22.16 -15.02 2.77
N TYR A 431 22.99 -14.64 1.78
CA TYR A 431 24.40 -14.30 2.02
C TYR A 431 24.56 -13.07 2.92
N LEU A 432 23.72 -12.05 2.72
CA LEU A 432 23.71 -10.82 3.52
C LEU A 432 23.48 -11.11 5.02
N ASN A 433 22.77 -12.20 5.32
CA ASN A 433 22.47 -12.63 6.68
C ASN A 433 23.44 -13.66 7.25
N GLY A 434 24.53 -13.97 6.55
CA GLY A 434 25.63 -14.81 7.03
C GLY A 434 25.46 -16.30 6.76
N PHE A 435 24.45 -16.70 6.00
CA PHE A 435 24.27 -18.09 5.59
C PHE A 435 25.08 -18.40 4.32
N VAL A 436 25.42 -19.67 4.16
CA VAL A 436 26.08 -20.19 2.95
C VAL A 436 25.18 -21.27 2.38
N LEU A 437 24.90 -21.18 1.08
CA LEU A 437 24.09 -22.19 0.38
C LEU A 437 24.86 -23.50 0.25
N GLU A 438 24.17 -24.63 0.39
CA GLU A 438 24.73 -25.91 -0.04
C GLU A 438 24.98 -25.86 -1.55
N SER A 439 26.22 -26.12 -1.98
CA SER A 439 26.67 -25.99 -3.38
C SER A 439 25.86 -26.86 -4.34
N GLU A 440 25.47 -26.29 -5.49
CA GLU A 440 24.89 -26.97 -6.68
C GLU A 440 25.88 -27.93 -7.40
N ASP A 441 26.77 -28.62 -6.69
CA ASP A 441 27.78 -29.52 -7.27
C ASP A 441 27.37 -30.99 -7.17
N MET A 442 26.45 -31.37 -8.06
CA MET A 442 26.31 -32.74 -8.58
C MET A 442 26.18 -32.68 -10.11
N ASN A 443 27.13 -32.03 -10.81
CA ASN A 443 27.51 -32.35 -12.20
C ASN A 443 28.64 -31.45 -12.75
N CYS A 444 29.90 -31.74 -12.42
CA CYS A 444 30.95 -31.71 -13.45
C CYS A 444 32.23 -32.42 -13.01
N THR A 445 32.67 -33.38 -13.82
CA THR A 445 33.92 -34.10 -13.65
C THR A 445 35.10 -33.29 -14.22
N LYS A 446 36.23 -33.29 -13.49
CA LYS A 446 37.62 -32.95 -13.93
C LYS A 446 37.90 -31.47 -14.25
N MET A 447 38.66 -30.77 -13.39
CA MET A 447 40.14 -30.69 -13.43
C MET A 447 40.69 -29.56 -12.53
N GLN A 448 41.80 -29.90 -11.88
CA GLN A 448 42.90 -29.04 -11.41
C GLN A 448 42.73 -28.20 -10.13
N SER A 449 43.28 -28.83 -9.08
CA SER A 449 44.00 -28.24 -7.94
C SER A 449 44.64 -26.86 -8.18
N ARG A 450 44.37 -25.93 -7.26
CA ARG A 450 45.43 -25.20 -6.54
C ARG A 450 44.90 -24.58 -5.25
N ASP A 451 45.71 -24.78 -4.20
CA ASP A 451 45.58 -24.27 -2.85
C ASP A 451 45.08 -22.83 -2.74
N GLN A 452 44.14 -22.60 -1.82
CA GLN A 452 44.32 -21.55 -0.80
C GLN A 452 43.47 -21.85 0.44
N THR A 453 44.21 -22.06 1.53
CA THR A 453 43.78 -22.33 2.89
C THR A 453 43.11 -21.11 3.52
N ALA A 454 41.78 -21.04 3.45
CA ALA A 454 40.98 -20.22 4.35
C ALA A 454 40.36 -21.13 5.43
N LYS A 455 40.79 -20.92 6.68
CA LYS A 455 40.24 -21.58 7.88
C LYS A 455 38.72 -21.40 7.92
N ARG A 456 37.96 -22.47 7.68
CA ARG A 456 36.53 -22.55 8.00
C ARG A 456 36.35 -22.46 9.52
N VAL A 457 35.97 -21.30 10.02
CA VAL A 457 35.36 -21.18 11.34
C VAL A 457 33.98 -21.81 11.21
N GLY A 458 33.74 -22.91 11.93
CA GLY A 458 32.55 -23.75 11.77
C GLY A 458 31.27 -22.98 12.12
N PHE A 459 30.44 -22.73 11.10
CA PHE A 459 29.09 -22.19 11.30
C PHE A 459 28.19 -23.33 11.80
N GLN A 460 27.70 -23.23 13.05
CA GLN A 460 26.72 -24.15 13.64
C GLN A 460 25.27 -23.73 13.28
N GLY A 461 25.01 -23.43 12.01
CA GLY A 461 23.68 -23.03 11.52
C GLY A 461 22.94 -24.18 10.80
N PRO A 462 21.64 -24.02 10.53
CA PRO A 462 20.90 -24.96 9.68
C PRO A 462 21.51 -25.07 8.29
N LYS A 463 21.30 -26.21 7.64
CA LYS A 463 21.61 -26.36 6.21
C LYS A 463 20.63 -25.50 5.40
N VAL A 464 21.13 -24.62 4.55
CA VAL A 464 20.28 -23.72 3.75
C VAL A 464 20.44 -24.03 2.25
N ALA A 465 19.31 -24.18 1.56
CA ALA A 465 19.25 -24.40 0.12
C ALA A 465 18.21 -23.49 -0.54
N VAL A 466 18.39 -23.21 -1.83
CA VAL A 466 17.42 -22.50 -2.67
C VAL A 466 17.04 -23.42 -3.81
N ALA A 467 15.74 -23.63 -4.02
CA ALA A 467 15.19 -24.46 -5.08
C ALA A 467 14.37 -23.59 -6.03
N GLU A 468 14.61 -23.73 -7.33
CA GLU A 468 13.68 -23.24 -8.35
C GLU A 468 12.49 -24.19 -8.43
N LEU A 469 11.29 -23.68 -8.18
CA LEU A 469 10.08 -24.48 -8.05
C LEU A 469 8.92 -23.85 -8.81
N ASP A 470 8.71 -24.31 -10.02
CA ASP A 470 7.53 -23.98 -10.82
C ASP A 470 6.33 -24.84 -10.39
N TRP A 471 5.33 -24.21 -9.78
CA TRP A 471 4.15 -24.91 -9.25
C TRP A 471 3.30 -25.57 -10.32
N GLU A 472 3.34 -25.10 -11.57
CA GLU A 472 2.56 -25.67 -12.67
C GLU A 472 3.19 -26.98 -13.17
N SER A 473 4.52 -27.05 -13.17
CA SER A 473 5.27 -28.15 -13.79
C SER A 473 5.90 -29.13 -12.80
N VAL A 474 6.05 -28.76 -11.52
CA VAL A 474 6.74 -29.58 -10.52
C VAL A 474 6.13 -30.98 -10.37
N THR A 475 6.97 -32.00 -10.41
CA THR A 475 6.56 -33.40 -10.23
C THR A 475 6.55 -33.81 -8.75
N GLN A 476 5.87 -34.91 -8.46
CA GLN A 476 5.83 -35.46 -7.10
C GLN A 476 7.20 -35.95 -6.64
N GLU A 477 8.03 -36.47 -7.55
CA GLU A 477 9.39 -36.93 -7.29
C GLU A 477 10.31 -35.76 -6.91
N GLN A 478 10.18 -34.62 -7.60
CA GLN A 478 10.98 -33.42 -7.27
C GLN A 478 10.65 -32.90 -5.86
N LEU A 479 9.36 -32.84 -5.50
CA LEU A 479 8.95 -32.45 -4.14
C LEU A 479 9.40 -33.46 -3.08
N TRP A 480 9.44 -34.75 -3.44
CA TRP A 480 9.93 -35.82 -2.56
C TRP A 480 11.42 -35.69 -2.26
N GLU A 481 12.24 -35.37 -3.25
CA GLU A 481 13.68 -35.23 -3.09
C GLU A 481 14.08 -34.13 -2.10
N LEU A 482 13.19 -33.17 -1.84
CA LEU A 482 13.37 -32.13 -0.83
C LEU A 482 13.16 -32.63 0.62
N HIS A 483 12.51 -33.79 0.79
CA HIS A 483 12.22 -34.42 2.09
C HIS A 483 11.70 -33.45 3.18
N PRO A 484 10.65 -32.63 2.91
CA PRO A 484 10.15 -31.68 3.90
C PRO A 484 9.42 -32.39 5.04
N ASP A 485 9.74 -32.04 6.28
CA ASP A 485 8.94 -32.41 7.45
C ASP A 485 7.83 -31.37 7.71
N VAL A 486 8.10 -30.11 7.37
CA VAL A 486 7.17 -28.97 7.47
C VAL A 486 7.21 -28.19 6.17
N VAL A 487 6.04 -27.77 5.69
CA VAL A 487 5.91 -26.86 4.55
C VAL A 487 5.28 -25.58 5.06
N ILE A 488 5.86 -24.44 4.71
CA ILE A 488 5.29 -23.14 5.03
C ILE A 488 5.12 -22.30 3.78
N ALA A 489 4.19 -21.34 3.80
CA ALA A 489 4.05 -20.36 2.74
C ALA A 489 3.50 -19.06 3.31
N ALA A 490 4.03 -17.93 2.85
CA ALA A 490 3.58 -16.61 3.26
C ALA A 490 3.09 -15.81 2.05
N ASP A 491 1.86 -15.31 2.15
CA ASP A 491 1.23 -14.43 1.18
C ASP A 491 1.15 -15.00 -0.23
N VAL A 492 0.82 -16.30 -0.33
CA VAL A 492 0.67 -17.04 -1.60
C VAL A 492 -0.77 -17.22 -2.06
N VAL A 493 -1.73 -16.74 -1.27
CA VAL A 493 -3.18 -16.79 -1.56
C VAL A 493 -3.65 -15.36 -1.84
N TYR A 494 -3.35 -14.87 -3.04
CA TYR A 494 -3.69 -13.50 -3.46
C TYR A 494 -4.31 -13.41 -4.85
N ASP A 495 -4.09 -14.42 -5.70
CA ASP A 495 -4.58 -14.48 -7.07
C ASP A 495 -5.32 -15.82 -7.33
N PRO A 496 -6.53 -15.79 -7.92
CA PRO A 496 -7.25 -16.99 -8.32
C PRO A 496 -6.49 -17.97 -9.24
N GLU A 497 -5.64 -17.47 -10.14
CA GLU A 497 -4.85 -18.31 -11.07
C GLU A 497 -3.75 -19.07 -10.30
N VAL A 498 -3.02 -18.36 -9.43
CA VAL A 498 -1.97 -18.95 -8.58
C VAL A 498 -2.55 -19.97 -7.60
N THR A 499 -3.79 -19.77 -7.16
CA THR A 499 -4.50 -20.65 -6.23
C THR A 499 -4.58 -22.09 -6.76
N LEU A 500 -4.88 -22.30 -8.04
CA LEU A 500 -4.99 -23.64 -8.61
C LEU A 500 -3.64 -24.36 -8.66
N SER A 501 -2.58 -23.64 -9.04
CA SER A 501 -1.21 -24.17 -9.07
C SER A 501 -0.74 -24.56 -7.67
N LEU A 502 -1.03 -23.73 -6.66
CA LEU A 502 -0.75 -24.04 -5.25
C LEU A 502 -1.48 -25.30 -4.80
N ILE A 503 -2.77 -25.45 -5.11
CA ILE A 503 -3.56 -26.65 -4.78
C ILE A 503 -2.95 -27.90 -5.41
N GLY A 504 -2.47 -27.82 -6.65
CA GLY A 504 -1.76 -28.91 -7.33
C GLY A 504 -0.48 -29.34 -6.59
N VAL A 505 0.30 -28.39 -6.07
CA VAL A 505 1.49 -28.68 -5.24
C VAL A 505 1.09 -29.32 -3.92
N LEU A 506 0.09 -28.78 -3.23
CA LEU A 506 -0.40 -29.31 -1.96
C LEU A 506 -0.94 -30.74 -2.09
N GLN A 507 -1.62 -31.05 -3.19
CA GLN A 507 -2.11 -32.41 -3.48
C GLN A 507 -0.95 -33.40 -3.69
N LYS A 508 0.11 -33.01 -4.42
CA LYS A 508 1.31 -33.84 -4.61
C LYS A 508 2.03 -34.08 -3.28
N LEU A 509 2.08 -33.07 -2.39
CA LEU A 509 2.64 -33.21 -1.05
C LEU A 509 1.79 -34.14 -0.14
N SER A 510 0.46 -34.10 -0.25
CA SER A 510 -0.46 -34.98 0.48
C SER A 510 -0.36 -36.45 0.05
N ALA A 511 -0.14 -36.70 -1.24
CA ALA A 511 0.07 -38.03 -1.77
C ALA A 511 1.42 -38.67 -1.36
N SER A 512 2.28 -37.89 -0.69
CA SER A 512 3.68 -38.20 -0.45
C SER A 512 3.92 -38.72 0.98
N LYS A 513 4.07 -40.04 1.15
CA LYS A 513 4.34 -40.66 2.46
C LYS A 513 5.83 -40.76 2.76
N ALA A 514 6.51 -39.64 2.99
CA ALA A 514 7.90 -39.65 3.41
C ALA A 514 8.00 -40.21 4.83
N ASN A 515 8.65 -41.36 4.99
CA ASN A 515 8.77 -42.08 6.26
C ASN A 515 7.44 -42.46 6.94
N GLY A 516 6.34 -42.52 6.18
CA GLY A 516 5.01 -42.88 6.69
C GLY A 516 4.21 -41.75 7.33
N LYS A 517 4.65 -40.49 7.24
CA LYS A 517 3.92 -39.32 7.77
C LYS A 517 3.94 -38.16 6.76
N ASN A 518 2.79 -37.53 6.53
CA ASN A 518 2.68 -36.36 5.66
C ASN A 518 3.34 -35.13 6.34
N PRO A 519 3.89 -34.17 5.57
CA PRO A 519 4.43 -32.94 6.12
C PRO A 519 3.33 -32.11 6.81
N GLU A 520 3.69 -31.38 7.86
CA GLU A 520 2.79 -30.39 8.45
C GLU A 520 2.82 -29.11 7.60
N ILE A 521 1.65 -28.59 7.20
CA ILE A 521 1.59 -27.43 6.30
C ILE A 521 0.95 -26.23 6.98
N TYR A 522 1.63 -25.08 6.90
CA TYR A 522 1.17 -23.80 7.43
C TYR A 522 1.19 -22.72 6.36
N ILE A 523 0.05 -22.07 6.11
CA ILE A 523 -0.06 -21.01 5.09
C ILE A 523 -0.58 -19.75 5.76
N ALA A 524 0.24 -18.71 5.77
CA ALA A 524 -0.15 -17.37 6.19
C ALA A 524 -0.48 -16.50 4.98
N PHE A 525 -1.53 -15.70 5.04
CA PHE A 525 -1.86 -14.75 3.98
C PHE A 525 -2.74 -13.61 4.52
N THR A 526 -2.69 -12.48 3.82
CA THR A 526 -3.59 -11.35 4.08
C THR A 526 -4.87 -11.55 3.29
N ILE A 527 -6.04 -11.53 3.96
CA ILE A 527 -7.35 -11.59 3.32
C ILE A 527 -7.63 -10.22 2.70
N ARG A 528 -7.17 -10.03 1.46
CA ARG A 528 -7.41 -8.81 0.66
C ARG A 528 -8.75 -8.84 -0.07
N ASN A 529 -9.14 -10.04 -0.51
CA ASN A 529 -10.39 -10.30 -1.21
C ASN A 529 -11.02 -11.57 -0.61
N PRO A 530 -12.20 -11.46 0.04
CA PRO A 530 -12.92 -12.61 0.57
C PRO A 530 -13.23 -13.69 -0.48
N ASP A 531 -13.48 -13.31 -1.74
CA ASP A 531 -13.80 -14.26 -2.81
C ASP A 531 -12.60 -15.14 -3.18
N THR A 532 -11.40 -14.57 -3.22
CA THR A 532 -10.16 -15.33 -3.44
C THR A 532 -9.92 -16.32 -2.30
N TYR A 533 -10.20 -15.91 -1.06
CA TYR A 533 -10.11 -16.80 0.08
C TYR A 533 -11.14 -17.94 0.01
N HIS A 534 -12.39 -17.63 -0.32
CA HIS A 534 -13.43 -18.63 -0.51
C HIS A 534 -13.14 -19.61 -1.66
N LEU A 535 -12.54 -19.13 -2.74
CA LEU A 535 -12.05 -19.99 -3.82
C LEU A 535 -11.00 -20.96 -3.30
N PHE A 536 -9.99 -20.47 -2.59
CA PHE A 536 -8.94 -21.33 -2.02
C PHE A 536 -9.51 -22.41 -1.10
N GLN A 537 -10.44 -22.05 -0.20
CA GLN A 537 -11.16 -23.00 0.65
C GLN A 537 -11.95 -24.03 -0.17
N THR A 538 -12.64 -23.58 -1.22
CA THR A 538 -13.43 -24.45 -2.09
C THR A 538 -12.54 -25.46 -2.82
N GLU A 539 -11.41 -25.02 -3.36
CA GLU A 539 -10.47 -25.90 -4.06
C GLU A 539 -9.77 -26.89 -3.10
N LEU A 540 -9.39 -26.46 -1.89
CA LEU A 540 -8.91 -27.39 -0.85
C LEU A 540 -9.93 -28.49 -0.56
N GLY A 541 -11.21 -28.13 -0.42
CA GLY A 541 -12.29 -29.07 -0.18
C GLY A 541 -12.50 -30.07 -1.33
N LYS A 542 -12.35 -29.62 -2.59
CA LYS A 542 -12.47 -30.49 -3.78
C LYS A 542 -11.39 -31.58 -3.82
N VAL A 543 -10.17 -31.27 -3.36
CA VAL A 543 -9.07 -32.24 -3.31
C VAL A 543 -9.00 -33.02 -1.99
N GLY A 544 -9.94 -32.77 -1.07
CA GLY A 544 -10.05 -33.48 0.21
C GLY A 544 -9.05 -33.05 1.27
N ILE A 545 -8.43 -31.88 1.13
CA ILE A 545 -7.52 -31.32 2.14
C ILE A 545 -8.34 -30.51 3.15
N GLY A 546 -8.30 -30.92 4.42
CA GLY A 546 -8.93 -30.17 5.50
C GLY A 546 -8.06 -28.98 5.94
N TRP A 547 -8.63 -28.02 6.65
CA TRP A 547 -7.88 -26.93 7.26
C TRP A 547 -8.52 -26.46 8.56
N HIS A 548 -7.72 -25.82 9.42
CA HIS A 548 -8.24 -25.01 10.50
C HIS A 548 -7.40 -23.74 10.67
N VAL A 549 -8.05 -22.70 11.17
CA VAL A 549 -7.40 -21.41 11.47
C VAL A 549 -6.64 -21.53 12.78
N ILE A 550 -5.39 -21.07 12.80
CA ILE A 550 -4.60 -20.98 14.03
C ILE A 550 -4.93 -19.65 14.72
N PRO A 551 -5.57 -19.68 15.92
CA PRO A 551 -5.73 -18.47 16.70
C PRO A 551 -4.36 -17.99 17.17
N THR A 552 -4.03 -16.76 16.81
CA THR A 552 -2.72 -16.17 17.06
C THR A 552 -2.89 -14.84 17.78
N GLU A 553 -2.19 -14.67 18.90
CA GLU A 553 -2.14 -13.38 19.59
C GLU A 553 -1.10 -12.50 18.91
N LYS A 554 -1.51 -11.33 18.41
CA LYS A 554 -0.60 -10.36 17.78
C LYS A 554 0.32 -9.74 18.83
N LYS A 555 1.54 -10.23 18.99
CA LYS A 555 2.54 -9.64 19.90
C LYS A 555 3.28 -8.48 19.26
N ASN A 556 3.24 -8.36 17.93
CA ASN A 556 3.82 -7.26 17.16
C ASN A 556 5.34 -7.13 17.37
N LEU A 557 6.03 -8.27 17.40
CA LEU A 557 7.48 -8.36 17.32
C LEU A 557 7.98 -7.71 16.02
N PHE A 558 7.23 -7.84 14.94
CA PHE A 558 7.51 -7.21 13.66
C PHE A 558 6.49 -6.11 13.32
N PRO A 559 6.87 -5.08 12.53
CA PRO A 559 6.02 -3.95 12.20
C PRO A 559 5.14 -4.22 10.96
N TYR A 560 4.27 -5.24 11.03
CA TYR A 560 3.19 -5.44 10.05
C TYR A 560 1.93 -4.63 10.45
N ASP A 561 1.04 -4.37 9.51
CA ASP A 561 -0.20 -3.64 9.79
C ASP A 561 -1.12 -4.46 10.71
N THR A 562 -1.43 -3.90 11.87
CA THR A 562 -2.30 -4.56 12.86
C THR A 562 -3.76 -4.61 12.45
N HIS A 563 -4.18 -3.73 11.53
CA HIS A 563 -5.55 -3.68 11.01
C HIS A 563 -5.78 -4.63 9.84
N SER A 564 -4.71 -5.09 9.19
CA SER A 564 -4.79 -6.10 8.15
C SER A 564 -5.32 -7.42 8.73
N ASP A 565 -6.28 -8.00 8.00
CA ASP A 565 -6.86 -9.30 8.30
C ASP A 565 -5.91 -10.40 7.80
N ILE A 566 -4.94 -10.75 8.65
CA ILE A 566 -3.94 -11.78 8.36
C ILE A 566 -4.33 -13.05 9.11
N THR A 567 -4.38 -14.16 8.39
CA THR A 567 -4.71 -15.47 8.94
C THR A 567 -3.60 -16.48 8.70
N ILE A 568 -3.50 -17.49 9.57
CA ILE A 568 -2.64 -18.66 9.38
C ILE A 568 -3.53 -19.90 9.37
N LEU A 569 -3.45 -20.68 8.31
CA LEU A 569 -4.10 -21.98 8.20
C LEU A 569 -3.11 -23.10 8.44
N GLN A 570 -3.48 -24.07 9.27
CA GLN A 570 -2.86 -25.38 9.27
C GLN A 570 -3.70 -26.32 8.40
N LEU A 571 -3.06 -26.94 7.40
CA LEU A 571 -3.72 -27.92 6.55
C LEU A 571 -3.62 -29.34 7.14
N LEU A 572 -4.67 -30.12 6.92
CA LEU A 572 -4.83 -31.49 7.40
C LEU A 572 -4.78 -32.42 6.18
N LEU A 573 -3.62 -33.04 5.98
CA LEU A 573 -3.29 -33.91 4.83
C LEU A 573 -3.63 -35.38 5.04
#